data_AF-A0AAN6KVU5-F1
#
_entry.id   AF-A0AAN6KVU5-F1
#
_cell.length_a   1.000
_cell.length_b   1.000
_cell.length_c   1.000
_cell.angle_alpha   90.00
_cell.angle_beta   90.00
_cell.angle_gamma   90.00
#
_symmetry.space_group_name_H-M   'P 1'
#
loop_
_entity.id
_entity.type
_entity.pdbx_description
1 polymer ?
#
loop_
_entity_poly.entity_id
_entity_poly.type
_entity_poly.pdbx_seq_one_letter_code
_entity_poly.pdbx_strand_id
1 'polypeptide(L)'
;MTSFYDETSTGYTYMTWQQAFDNATGDKFTALGKAAASPTSPIDRKKPLYLETPSKHVLEVLFDDGYLGLKGYPKINSSLYGSQFMTFIASIQHPFSRGSSHINASNPTGLPAFNPNYLRYEYNLEAVAQGAKYLRKIAQTPPMSYAWIGEYEPGLDVVKTDADWREYAQNDVPTIWHPLGTCALLPKKDGGVVSPELKVYGLSNLRVADASIIALNPSGHIQTAVYGIAERAAEMIAAQWA
;
A
#
# COMPACT_ATOMS: atom_id res chain seq x y z
N MET A 1 24.81 15.71 -6.72
CA MET A 1 24.48 16.44 -5.48
C MET A 1 22.97 16.37 -5.39
N THR A 2 22.47 15.32 -4.76
CA THR A 2 21.05 15.06 -4.49
C THR A 2 20.62 15.98 -3.35
N SER A 3 19.47 16.62 -3.51
CA SER A 3 18.95 17.60 -2.54
C SER A 3 18.58 16.87 -1.24
N PHE A 4 18.82 17.50 -0.09
CA PHE A 4 18.35 17.03 1.22
C PHE A 4 16.81 17.01 1.36
N TYR A 5 16.08 17.31 0.27
CA TYR A 5 14.62 17.28 0.14
C TYR A 5 14.13 16.38 -1.03
N ASP A 6 14.92 15.40 -1.50
CA ASP A 6 14.64 14.55 -2.69
C ASP A 6 13.45 13.57 -2.57
N GLU A 7 12.24 14.07 -2.33
CA GLU A 7 10.93 13.45 -2.64
C GLU A 7 9.95 14.56 -3.11
N THR A 8 10.42 15.55 -3.89
CA THR A 8 9.56 16.66 -4.38
C THR A 8 8.90 16.40 -5.74
N SER A 9 9.17 15.25 -6.35
CA SER A 9 8.90 14.96 -7.77
C SER A 9 7.88 13.84 -7.98
N THR A 10 7.32 13.27 -6.91
CA THR A 10 6.38 12.17 -7.07
C THR A 10 4.98 12.70 -7.43
N GLY A 11 4.62 12.61 -8.70
CA GLY A 11 3.24 12.76 -9.11
C GLY A 11 2.46 11.55 -8.63
N TYR A 12 1.22 11.72 -8.17
CA TYR A 12 0.33 10.59 -7.89
C TYR A 12 -1.10 10.90 -8.31
N THR A 13 -1.84 9.84 -8.61
CA THR A 13 -3.28 9.91 -8.82
C THR A 13 -3.96 8.70 -8.20
N TYR A 14 -5.21 8.90 -7.81
CA TYR A 14 -6.06 7.87 -7.24
C TYR A 14 -7.21 7.57 -8.18
N MET A 15 -7.53 6.30 -8.34
CA MET A 15 -8.54 5.84 -9.28
C MET A 15 -9.35 4.66 -8.74
N THR A 16 -10.58 4.54 -9.23
CA THR A 16 -11.41 3.34 -9.07
C THR A 16 -10.98 2.25 -10.05
N TRP A 17 -11.45 1.01 -9.86
CA TRP A 17 -11.18 -0.05 -10.84
C TRP A 17 -11.78 0.25 -12.21
N GLN A 18 -12.95 0.89 -12.27
CA GLN A 18 -13.61 1.25 -13.52
C GLN A 18 -12.95 2.44 -14.24
N GLN A 19 -12.18 3.26 -13.52
CA GLN A 19 -11.36 4.31 -14.14
C GLN A 19 -10.07 3.74 -14.74
N ALA A 20 -9.48 2.73 -14.08
CA ALA A 20 -8.24 2.09 -14.52
C ALA A 20 -8.48 1.03 -15.62
N PHE A 21 -9.58 0.28 -15.52
CA PHE A 21 -9.86 -0.91 -16.33
C PHE A 21 -11.28 -0.89 -16.90
N ASP A 22 -11.56 -1.83 -17.81
CA ASP A 22 -12.93 -2.05 -18.28
C ASP A 22 -13.84 -2.59 -17.16
N ASN A 23 -15.16 -2.53 -17.40
CA ASN A 23 -16.16 -2.96 -16.42
C ASN A 23 -15.99 -4.44 -16.02
N ALA A 24 -15.67 -5.31 -16.97
CA ALA A 24 -15.50 -6.75 -16.70
C ALA A 24 -14.34 -7.01 -15.72
N THR A 25 -13.23 -6.30 -15.89
CA THR A 25 -12.06 -6.38 -15.01
C THR A 25 -12.37 -5.78 -13.64
N GLY A 26 -13.07 -4.64 -13.59
CA GLY A 26 -13.52 -4.04 -12.33
C GLY A 26 -14.48 -4.93 -11.53
N ASP A 27 -15.40 -5.61 -12.22
CA ASP A 27 -16.33 -6.56 -11.63
C ASP A 27 -15.62 -7.80 -11.10
N LYS A 28 -14.60 -8.31 -11.84
CA LYS A 28 -13.72 -9.39 -11.37
C LYS A 28 -13.04 -9.02 -10.06
N PHE A 29 -12.48 -7.81 -9.93
CA PHE A 29 -11.86 -7.36 -8.69
C PHE A 29 -12.84 -7.28 -7.52
N THR A 30 -14.03 -6.76 -7.79
CA THR A 30 -15.10 -6.70 -6.79
C THR A 30 -15.49 -8.09 -6.29
N ALA A 31 -15.63 -9.06 -7.21
CA ALA A 31 -15.93 -10.45 -6.87
C ALA A 31 -14.82 -11.10 -6.05
N LEU A 32 -13.55 -10.93 -6.45
CA LEU A 32 -12.40 -11.44 -5.70
C LEU A 32 -12.29 -10.82 -4.30
N GLY A 33 -12.56 -9.52 -4.17
CA GLY A 33 -12.57 -8.82 -2.89
C GLY A 33 -13.67 -9.33 -1.96
N LYS A 34 -14.87 -9.57 -2.49
CA LYS A 34 -15.97 -10.22 -1.73
C LYS A 34 -15.59 -11.61 -1.25
N ALA A 35 -14.95 -12.41 -2.10
CA ALA A 35 -14.49 -13.75 -1.74
C ALA A 35 -13.38 -13.72 -0.66
N ALA A 36 -12.54 -12.69 -0.64
CA ALA A 36 -11.48 -12.51 0.35
C ALA A 36 -11.96 -11.94 1.69
N ALA A 37 -13.16 -11.34 1.73
CA ALA A 37 -13.69 -10.67 2.92
C ALA A 37 -14.03 -11.68 4.02
N SER A 38 -13.37 -11.56 5.18
CA SER A 38 -13.72 -12.36 6.36
C SER A 38 -15.07 -11.91 6.94
N PRO A 39 -16.03 -12.82 7.17
CA PRO A 39 -17.34 -12.47 7.73
C PRO A 39 -17.26 -12.05 9.21
N THR A 40 -16.20 -12.44 9.93
CA THR A 40 -16.04 -12.16 11.37
C THR A 40 -15.31 -10.85 11.65
N SER A 41 -14.57 -10.31 10.67
CA SER A 41 -13.83 -9.07 10.81
C SER A 41 -14.69 -7.88 10.37
N PRO A 42 -15.06 -6.94 11.27
CA PRO A 42 -15.85 -5.77 10.88
C PRO A 42 -15.12 -4.87 9.90
N ILE A 43 -13.79 -4.90 9.88
CA ILE A 43 -13.00 -4.17 8.90
C ILE A 43 -13.10 -4.83 7.52
N ASP A 44 -12.96 -6.16 7.45
CA ASP A 44 -13.03 -6.84 6.15
C ASP A 44 -14.43 -6.79 5.55
N ARG A 45 -15.49 -6.76 6.37
CA ARG A 45 -16.86 -6.52 5.89
C ARG A 45 -17.06 -5.15 5.24
N LYS A 46 -16.26 -4.14 5.60
CA LYS A 46 -16.35 -2.80 4.99
C LYS A 46 -15.60 -2.70 3.66
N LYS A 47 -14.54 -3.48 3.46
CA LYS A 47 -13.68 -3.36 2.27
C LYS A 47 -14.41 -3.59 0.94
N PRO A 48 -15.30 -4.59 0.78
CA PRO A 48 -16.05 -4.77 -0.48
C PRO A 48 -16.84 -3.52 -0.88
N LEU A 49 -17.40 -2.80 0.09
CA LEU A 49 -18.14 -1.56 -0.17
C LEU A 49 -17.24 -0.49 -0.80
N TYR A 50 -15.94 -0.47 -0.48
CA TYR A 50 -15.00 0.48 -1.07
C TYR A 50 -14.66 0.13 -2.51
N LEU A 51 -14.73 -1.15 -2.89
CA LEU A 51 -14.52 -1.57 -4.28
C LEU A 51 -15.68 -1.17 -5.19
N GLU A 52 -16.89 -1.05 -4.61
CA GLU A 52 -18.14 -0.74 -5.32
C GLU A 52 -18.49 0.75 -5.29
N THR A 53 -17.92 1.52 -4.36
CA THR A 53 -18.26 2.93 -4.19
C THR A 53 -17.51 3.80 -5.19
N PRO A 54 -18.18 4.53 -6.10
CA PRO A 54 -17.49 5.31 -7.15
C PRO A 54 -16.56 6.42 -6.63
N SER A 55 -16.77 6.89 -5.40
CA SER A 55 -15.92 7.91 -4.76
C SER A 55 -14.78 7.33 -3.91
N LYS A 56 -14.63 6.01 -3.87
CA LYS A 56 -13.56 5.34 -3.13
C LYS A 56 -12.52 4.83 -4.11
N HIS A 57 -11.37 5.47 -4.08
CA HIS A 57 -10.23 5.07 -4.89
C HIS A 57 -9.54 3.85 -4.30
N VAL A 58 -9.19 2.91 -5.17
CA VAL A 58 -8.68 1.58 -4.81
C VAL A 58 -7.28 1.33 -5.35
N LEU A 59 -6.89 2.10 -6.38
CA LEU A 59 -5.59 2.09 -7.00
C LEU A 59 -4.99 3.48 -6.90
N GLU A 60 -3.74 3.52 -6.48
CA GLU A 60 -2.86 4.67 -6.58
C GLU A 60 -1.84 4.37 -7.67
N VAL A 61 -1.66 5.34 -8.57
CA VAL A 61 -0.56 5.35 -9.54
C VAL A 61 0.39 6.45 -9.11
N LEU A 62 1.62 6.05 -8.78
CA LEU A 62 2.71 6.98 -8.48
C LEU A 62 3.69 7.05 -9.67
N PHE A 63 4.30 8.20 -9.81
CA PHE A 63 5.28 8.53 -10.84
C PHE A 63 6.48 9.13 -10.13
N ASP A 64 7.65 8.53 -10.28
CA ASP A 64 8.86 8.95 -9.58
C ASP A 64 10.01 9.21 -10.58
N ASP A 65 10.82 10.25 -10.34
CA ASP A 65 11.96 10.61 -11.18
C ASP A 65 13.23 9.84 -10.75
N GLY A 66 13.18 8.54 -10.93
CA GLY A 66 14.34 7.71 -10.63
C GLY A 66 14.07 6.25 -10.89
N TYR A 67 14.94 5.42 -10.33
CA TYR A 67 14.77 3.98 -10.32
C TYR A 67 14.49 3.51 -8.89
N LEU A 68 13.27 3.04 -8.65
CA LEU A 68 12.81 2.49 -7.37
C LEU A 68 12.46 0.99 -7.45
N GLY A 69 12.88 0.32 -8.52
CA GLY A 69 12.64 -1.11 -8.72
C GLY A 69 13.47 -2.02 -7.81
N LEU A 70 13.15 -3.30 -7.80
CA LEU A 70 13.77 -4.30 -6.91
C LEU A 70 15.02 -4.96 -7.50
N LYS A 71 15.19 -4.90 -8.83
CA LYS A 71 16.37 -5.43 -9.54
C LYS A 71 17.68 -4.69 -9.20
N GLY A 72 17.59 -3.49 -8.62
CA GLY A 72 18.72 -2.64 -8.30
C GLY A 72 19.19 -1.79 -9.50
N TYR A 73 19.75 -0.62 -9.19
CA TYR A 73 20.28 0.29 -10.21
C TYR A 73 21.32 -0.42 -11.08
N PRO A 74 21.39 -0.14 -12.40
CA PRO A 74 22.35 -0.79 -13.28
C PRO A 74 23.78 -0.74 -12.72
N LYS A 75 24.54 -1.83 -12.86
CA LYS A 75 25.93 -1.90 -12.36
C LYS A 75 26.86 -1.03 -13.21
N ILE A 76 27.96 -0.56 -12.63
CA ILE A 76 28.97 0.33 -13.27
C ILE A 76 29.50 -0.17 -14.63
N ASN A 77 29.47 -1.48 -14.86
CA ASN A 77 29.95 -2.11 -16.08
C ASN A 77 28.82 -2.42 -17.10
N SER A 78 27.59 -2.00 -16.84
CA SER A 78 26.46 -2.16 -17.76
C SER A 78 26.30 -0.94 -18.67
N SER A 79 25.75 -1.15 -19.87
CA SER A 79 25.45 -0.05 -20.81
C SER A 79 24.41 0.94 -20.29
N LEU A 80 23.63 0.56 -19.28
CA LEU A 80 22.60 1.39 -18.65
C LEU A 80 23.13 2.16 -17.43
N TYR A 81 24.40 1.98 -17.04
CA TYR A 81 24.96 2.74 -15.93
C TYR A 81 25.00 4.24 -16.23
N GLY A 82 24.54 5.06 -15.29
CA GLY A 82 24.45 6.51 -15.48
C GLY A 82 23.27 6.94 -16.34
N SER A 83 22.41 6.00 -16.78
CA SER A 83 21.16 6.34 -17.46
C SER A 83 20.17 6.96 -16.48
N GLN A 84 19.30 7.81 -17.03
CA GLN A 84 18.16 8.37 -16.32
C GLN A 84 17.01 7.38 -16.32
N PHE A 85 16.27 7.34 -15.21
CA PHE A 85 15.12 6.46 -15.03
C PHE A 85 13.93 7.25 -14.56
N MET A 86 12.76 6.71 -14.87
CA MET A 86 11.52 7.07 -14.19
C MET A 86 10.82 5.78 -13.77
N THR A 87 10.14 5.80 -12.63
CA THR A 87 9.45 4.64 -12.09
C THR A 87 7.95 4.94 -11.99
N PHE A 88 7.15 3.97 -12.41
CA PHE A 88 5.72 3.98 -12.15
C PHE A 88 5.44 2.93 -11.09
N ILE A 89 4.61 3.26 -10.09
CA ILE A 89 4.24 2.34 -9.01
C ILE A 89 2.72 2.24 -8.95
N ALA A 90 2.21 1.00 -8.87
CA ALA A 90 0.80 0.71 -8.64
C ALA A 90 0.64 0.27 -7.19
N SER A 91 -0.08 1.06 -6.39
CA SER A 91 -0.29 0.79 -4.98
C SER A 91 -1.77 0.50 -4.70
N ILE A 92 -2.04 -0.69 -4.15
CA ILE A 92 -3.40 -1.16 -3.88
C ILE A 92 -3.85 -0.62 -2.53
N GLN A 93 -4.81 0.30 -2.53
CA GLN A 93 -5.21 1.07 -1.34
C GLN A 93 -6.06 0.26 -0.35
N HIS A 94 -6.72 -0.81 -0.79
CA HIS A 94 -7.58 -1.62 0.09
C HIS A 94 -7.23 -3.11 -0.02
N PRO A 95 -6.04 -3.54 0.47
CA PRO A 95 -5.65 -4.93 0.45
C PRO A 95 -6.46 -5.76 1.47
N PHE A 96 -6.77 -7.01 1.12
CA PHE A 96 -7.41 -7.96 2.04
C PHE A 96 -6.39 -8.68 2.93
N SER A 97 -5.16 -8.83 2.46
CA SER A 97 -4.04 -9.38 3.22
C SER A 97 -3.87 -8.67 4.58
N ARG A 98 -3.55 -9.46 5.60
CA ARG A 98 -3.35 -9.05 6.99
C ARG A 98 -2.13 -9.75 7.55
N GLY A 99 -1.22 -8.96 8.07
CA GLY A 99 0.02 -9.40 8.68
C GLY A 99 0.04 -9.29 10.19
N SER A 100 1.23 -9.42 10.75
CA SER A 100 1.51 -9.31 12.18
C SER A 100 2.90 -8.72 12.43
N SER A 101 3.05 -8.13 13.60
CA SER A 101 4.33 -7.70 14.17
C SER A 101 4.37 -8.16 15.61
N HIS A 102 5.32 -9.03 15.95
CA HIS A 102 5.45 -9.62 17.28
C HIS A 102 6.89 -9.57 17.76
N ILE A 103 7.07 -9.54 19.07
CA ILE A 103 8.41 -9.63 19.68
C ILE A 103 9.11 -10.92 19.26
N ASN A 104 10.39 -10.83 18.94
CA ASN A 104 11.23 -12.02 18.80
C ASN A 104 11.63 -12.50 20.20
N ALA A 105 10.99 -13.57 20.69
CA ALA A 105 11.23 -14.09 22.05
C ALA A 105 12.71 -14.46 22.31
N SER A 106 13.46 -14.86 21.28
CA SER A 106 14.87 -15.22 21.39
C SER A 106 15.81 -14.01 21.38
N ASN A 107 15.35 -12.84 20.92
CA ASN A 107 16.08 -11.58 20.98
C ASN A 107 15.12 -10.39 21.19
N PRO A 108 14.62 -10.20 22.43
CA PRO A 108 13.58 -9.20 22.74
C PRO A 108 13.97 -7.75 22.46
N THR A 109 15.28 -7.44 22.43
CA THR A 109 15.82 -6.11 22.12
C THR A 109 16.16 -5.93 20.65
N GLY A 110 16.03 -6.98 19.85
CA GLY A 110 16.28 -6.97 18.41
C GLY A 110 15.05 -6.55 17.60
N LEU A 111 15.13 -6.74 16.29
CA LEU A 111 14.01 -6.50 15.38
C LEU A 111 12.84 -7.46 15.69
N PRO A 112 11.58 -6.98 15.56
CA PRO A 112 10.42 -7.84 15.73
C PRO A 112 10.34 -8.89 14.62
N ALA A 113 9.66 -10.00 14.91
CA ALA A 113 9.14 -10.88 13.88
C ALA A 113 8.02 -10.14 13.13
N PHE A 114 8.33 -9.67 11.92
CA PHE A 114 7.42 -8.92 11.07
C PHE A 114 7.02 -9.76 9.86
N ASN A 115 5.72 -10.01 9.70
CA ASN A 115 5.18 -10.70 8.55
C ASN A 115 3.94 -9.95 8.03
N PRO A 116 4.06 -9.14 6.96
CA PRO A 116 2.93 -8.41 6.37
C PRO A 116 1.94 -9.33 5.64
N ASN A 117 2.35 -10.57 5.34
CA ASN A 117 1.53 -11.59 4.70
C ASN A 117 0.99 -11.13 3.34
N TYR A 118 1.84 -10.46 2.55
CA TYR A 118 1.50 -9.94 1.24
C TYR A 118 0.97 -11.04 0.33
N LEU A 119 0.06 -10.66 -0.59
CA LEU A 119 -0.47 -11.52 -1.65
C LEU A 119 -1.18 -12.79 -1.17
N ARG A 120 -1.57 -12.87 0.11
CA ARG A 120 -2.30 -14.02 0.67
C ARG A 120 -3.60 -14.36 -0.07
N TYR A 121 -4.27 -13.35 -0.61
CA TYR A 121 -5.54 -13.50 -1.30
C TYR A 121 -5.39 -13.27 -2.79
N GLU A 122 -6.15 -14.03 -3.59
CA GLU A 122 -6.18 -13.91 -5.05
C GLU A 122 -6.49 -12.47 -5.52
N TYR A 123 -7.36 -11.76 -4.79
CA TYR A 123 -7.61 -10.33 -5.02
C TYR A 123 -6.31 -9.51 -5.04
N ASN A 124 -5.43 -9.71 -4.06
CA ASN A 124 -4.21 -8.92 -3.92
C ASN A 124 -3.24 -9.20 -5.07
N LEU A 125 -3.05 -10.47 -5.41
CA LEU A 125 -2.17 -10.87 -6.51
C LEU A 125 -2.67 -10.34 -7.85
N GLU A 126 -3.94 -10.55 -8.17
CA GLU A 126 -4.52 -10.09 -9.43
C GLU A 126 -4.49 -8.56 -9.53
N ALA A 127 -4.76 -7.84 -8.43
CA ALA A 127 -4.78 -6.38 -8.44
C ALA A 127 -3.39 -5.79 -8.68
N VAL A 128 -2.35 -6.37 -8.08
CA VAL A 128 -0.95 -5.97 -8.34
C VAL A 128 -0.56 -6.30 -9.78
N ALA A 129 -0.86 -7.51 -10.28
CA ALA A 129 -0.50 -7.93 -11.63
C ALA A 129 -1.12 -7.03 -12.70
N GLN A 130 -2.44 -6.77 -12.61
CA GLN A 130 -3.11 -5.87 -13.54
C GLN A 130 -2.70 -4.41 -13.33
N GLY A 131 -2.40 -4.01 -12.08
CA GLY A 131 -1.83 -2.70 -11.77
C GLY A 131 -0.53 -2.48 -12.53
N ALA A 132 0.44 -3.39 -12.41
CA ALA A 132 1.72 -3.32 -13.12
C ALA A 132 1.53 -3.30 -14.65
N LYS A 133 0.63 -4.14 -15.18
CA LYS A 133 0.26 -4.14 -16.60
C LYS A 133 -0.31 -2.79 -17.05
N TYR A 134 -1.13 -2.15 -16.21
CA TYR A 134 -1.69 -0.83 -16.47
C TYR A 134 -0.62 0.28 -16.48
N LEU A 135 0.37 0.21 -15.59
CA LEU A 135 1.49 1.17 -15.59
C LEU A 135 2.27 1.12 -16.90
N ARG A 136 2.54 -0.07 -17.44
CA ARG A 136 3.18 -0.21 -18.76
C ARG A 136 2.33 0.45 -19.86
N LYS A 137 1.00 0.28 -19.80
CA LYS A 137 0.09 0.97 -20.73
C LYS A 137 0.21 2.49 -20.61
N ILE A 138 0.27 3.04 -19.39
CA ILE A 138 0.49 4.48 -19.17
C ILE A 138 1.81 4.92 -19.80
N ALA A 139 2.90 4.20 -19.53
CA ALA A 139 4.22 4.52 -20.04
C ALA A 139 4.27 4.54 -21.58
N GLN A 140 3.51 3.67 -22.24
CA GLN A 140 3.39 3.57 -23.70
C GLN A 140 2.36 4.52 -24.33
N THR A 141 1.67 5.34 -23.54
CA THR A 141 0.64 6.28 -24.03
C THR A 141 1.20 7.72 -24.10
N PRO A 142 0.90 8.51 -25.15
CA PRO A 142 1.25 9.93 -25.19
C PRO A 142 0.64 10.75 -24.03
N PRO A 143 1.33 11.78 -23.50
CA PRO A 143 2.66 12.24 -23.91
C PRO A 143 3.81 11.42 -23.30
N MET A 144 3.52 10.47 -22.41
CA MET A 144 4.54 9.72 -21.68
C MET A 144 5.46 8.91 -22.60
N SER A 145 4.87 8.31 -23.64
CA SER A 145 5.60 7.55 -24.64
C SER A 145 6.66 8.35 -25.41
N TYR A 146 6.63 9.68 -25.35
CA TYR A 146 7.64 10.53 -25.98
C TYR A 146 8.97 10.53 -25.23
N ALA A 147 8.95 10.24 -23.92
CA ALA A 147 10.14 10.13 -23.07
C ALA A 147 10.50 8.67 -22.73
N TRP A 148 9.54 7.74 -22.84
CA TRP A 148 9.75 6.32 -22.53
C TRP A 148 10.50 5.59 -23.65
N ILE A 149 11.82 5.51 -23.53
CA ILE A 149 12.70 4.88 -24.54
C ILE A 149 12.86 3.36 -24.38
N GLY A 150 12.44 2.81 -23.25
CA GLY A 150 12.58 1.39 -22.94
C GLY A 150 12.16 1.07 -21.51
N GLU A 151 12.05 -0.22 -21.20
CA GLU A 151 11.65 -0.70 -19.88
C GLU A 151 12.75 -1.59 -19.30
N TYR A 152 13.31 -1.16 -18.17
CA TYR A 152 14.37 -1.89 -17.48
C TYR A 152 13.83 -2.99 -16.56
N GLU A 153 12.66 -2.73 -15.96
CA GLU A 153 11.97 -3.62 -15.03
C GLU A 153 10.44 -3.43 -15.17
N PRO A 154 9.66 -4.53 -15.28
CA PRO A 154 10.11 -5.92 -15.46
C PRO A 154 10.81 -6.19 -16.80
N GLY A 155 10.59 -5.33 -17.80
CA GLY A 155 11.17 -5.45 -19.13
C GLY A 155 10.20 -6.02 -20.16
N LEU A 156 10.16 -5.39 -21.33
CA LEU A 156 9.21 -5.70 -22.41
C LEU A 156 9.38 -7.13 -22.96
N ASP A 157 10.60 -7.68 -22.91
CA ASP A 157 10.88 -9.02 -23.41
C ASP A 157 10.70 -10.14 -22.39
N VAL A 158 10.57 -9.78 -21.11
CA VAL A 158 10.46 -10.74 -20.00
C VAL A 158 9.00 -11.03 -19.69
N VAL A 159 8.17 -9.98 -19.61
CA VAL A 159 6.77 -10.10 -19.21
C VAL A 159 5.87 -9.79 -20.39
N LYS A 160 5.17 -10.78 -20.95
CA LYS A 160 4.36 -10.65 -22.18
C LYS A 160 2.93 -11.15 -22.00
N THR A 161 2.73 -12.14 -21.13
CA THR A 161 1.45 -12.80 -20.90
C THR A 161 0.88 -12.46 -19.53
N ASP A 162 -0.41 -12.73 -19.32
CA ASP A 162 -1.03 -12.57 -17.99
C ASP A 162 -0.41 -13.50 -16.94
N ALA A 163 0.13 -14.65 -17.35
CA ALA A 163 0.88 -15.53 -16.45
C ALA A 163 2.19 -14.89 -16.01
N ASP A 164 2.94 -14.26 -16.93
CA ASP A 164 4.19 -13.57 -16.62
C ASP A 164 3.95 -12.39 -15.67
N TRP A 165 2.85 -11.65 -15.85
CA TRP A 165 2.47 -10.56 -14.94
C TRP A 165 2.18 -11.05 -13.53
N ARG A 166 1.51 -12.20 -13.41
CA ARG A 166 1.23 -12.82 -12.11
C ARG A 166 2.52 -13.32 -11.46
N GLU A 167 3.42 -13.94 -12.23
CA GLU A 167 4.72 -14.39 -11.74
C GLU A 167 5.57 -13.20 -11.26
N TYR A 168 5.66 -12.15 -12.06
CA TYR A 168 6.34 -10.91 -11.66
C TYR A 168 5.72 -10.32 -10.39
N ALA A 169 4.39 -10.23 -10.30
CA ALA A 169 3.72 -9.76 -9.10
C ALA A 169 3.95 -10.66 -7.87
N GLN A 170 4.18 -11.97 -8.03
CA GLN A 170 4.50 -12.85 -6.89
C GLN A 170 5.92 -12.64 -6.37
N ASN A 171 6.87 -12.34 -7.25
CA ASN A 171 8.28 -12.25 -6.93
C ASN A 171 8.74 -10.82 -6.57
N ASP A 172 8.09 -9.81 -7.14
CA ASP A 172 8.61 -8.44 -7.18
C ASP A 172 7.58 -7.42 -6.67
N VAL A 173 7.12 -7.59 -5.43
CA VAL A 173 6.23 -6.63 -4.73
C VAL A 173 6.98 -5.84 -3.68
N PRO A 174 7.29 -4.55 -3.93
CA PRO A 174 7.82 -3.67 -2.92
C PRO A 174 6.71 -3.21 -1.95
N THR A 175 7.14 -2.57 -0.86
CA THR A 175 6.25 -1.84 0.04
C THR A 175 6.41 -0.34 -0.19
N ILE A 176 5.32 0.42 -0.09
CA ILE A 176 5.36 1.89 0.00
C ILE A 176 5.43 2.38 1.46
N TRP A 177 5.86 1.49 2.38
CA TRP A 177 6.19 1.81 3.77
C TRP A 177 5.06 2.43 4.62
N HIS A 178 3.82 1.97 4.43
CA HIS A 178 2.66 2.38 5.25
C HIS A 178 2.13 1.26 6.19
N PRO A 179 2.94 0.68 7.10
CA PRO A 179 2.43 -0.27 8.08
C PRO A 179 1.47 0.43 9.05
N LEU A 180 0.35 -0.22 9.35
CA LEU A 180 -0.70 0.31 10.22
C LEU A 180 -1.54 -0.81 10.85
N GLY A 181 -2.40 -0.42 11.80
CA GLY A 181 -3.45 -1.30 12.33
C GLY A 181 -3.01 -2.36 13.34
N THR A 182 -1.75 -2.34 13.79
CA THR A 182 -1.22 -3.30 14.79
C THR A 182 -1.78 -3.08 16.20
N CYS A 183 -2.30 -1.89 16.51
CA CYS A 183 -2.97 -1.54 17.77
C CYS A 183 -4.33 -0.90 17.48
N ALA A 184 -5.14 -1.56 16.65
CA ALA A 184 -6.35 -0.98 16.05
C ALA A 184 -7.32 -0.30 17.03
N LEU A 185 -7.78 0.89 16.63
CA LEU A 185 -8.91 1.62 17.21
C LEU A 185 -10.23 0.97 16.79
N LEU A 186 -10.70 0.02 17.58
CA LEU A 186 -11.94 -0.74 17.36
C LEU A 186 -12.58 -1.09 18.70
N PRO A 187 -13.87 -1.47 18.74
CA PRO A 187 -14.43 -2.12 19.92
C PRO A 187 -13.58 -3.34 20.34
N LYS A 188 -13.38 -3.54 21.65
CA LYS A 188 -12.61 -4.68 22.16
C LYS A 188 -13.11 -6.04 21.65
N LYS A 189 -14.44 -6.21 21.56
CA LYS A 189 -15.09 -7.43 21.04
C LYS A 189 -14.78 -7.71 19.56
N ASP A 190 -14.34 -6.69 18.83
CA ASP A 190 -14.03 -6.71 17.41
C ASP A 190 -12.51 -6.80 17.15
N GLY A 191 -11.72 -7.05 18.20
CA GLY A 191 -10.25 -7.15 18.12
C GLY A 191 -9.50 -5.82 18.30
N GLY A 192 -10.16 -4.78 18.81
CA GLY A 192 -9.51 -3.51 19.11
C GLY A 192 -8.52 -3.57 20.28
N VAL A 193 -7.45 -2.79 20.19
CA VAL A 193 -6.42 -2.65 21.23
C VAL A 193 -6.63 -1.37 22.04
N VAL A 194 -7.11 -0.30 21.40
CA VAL A 194 -7.39 0.98 22.06
C VAL A 194 -8.85 1.41 21.94
N SER A 195 -9.34 2.11 22.96
CA SER A 195 -10.68 2.73 22.99
C SER A 195 -10.73 4.04 22.16
N PRO A 196 -11.92 4.64 21.94
CA PRO A 196 -12.06 5.96 21.30
C PRO A 196 -11.22 7.08 21.93
N GLU A 197 -10.90 6.97 23.22
CA GLU A 197 -10.00 7.86 23.95
C GLU A 197 -8.52 7.45 23.80
N LEU A 198 -8.20 6.58 22.86
CA LEU A 198 -6.87 6.03 22.58
C LEU A 198 -6.23 5.26 23.75
N LYS A 199 -6.99 4.92 24.79
CA LYS A 199 -6.52 4.17 25.94
C LYS A 199 -6.46 2.69 25.64
N VAL A 200 -5.35 2.05 26.01
CA VAL A 200 -5.20 0.60 25.84
C VAL A 200 -6.20 -0.13 26.73
N TYR A 201 -6.97 -1.04 26.14
CA TYR A 201 -7.98 -1.79 26.90
C TYR A 201 -7.33 -2.61 28.04
N GLY A 202 -7.86 -2.45 29.25
CA GLY A 202 -7.38 -3.13 30.45
C GLY A 202 -6.28 -2.38 31.20
N LEU A 203 -5.84 -1.22 30.72
CA LEU A 203 -4.86 -0.35 31.37
C LEU A 203 -5.46 1.05 31.60
N SER A 204 -5.04 1.72 32.67
CA SER A 204 -5.61 3.01 33.09
C SER A 204 -4.82 4.24 32.63
N ASN A 205 -3.52 4.09 32.41
CA ASN A 205 -2.56 5.17 32.18
C ASN A 205 -1.69 5.00 30.91
N LEU A 206 -2.12 4.14 29.97
CA LEU A 206 -1.41 3.90 28.72
C LEU A 206 -2.30 4.23 27.52
N ARG A 207 -1.74 4.96 26.55
CA ARG A 207 -2.36 5.29 25.26
C ARG A 207 -1.45 4.93 24.10
N VAL A 208 -2.02 4.77 22.92
CA VAL A 208 -1.28 4.63 21.64
C VAL A 208 -1.77 5.71 20.69
N ALA A 209 -0.85 6.49 20.11
CA ALA A 209 -1.15 7.65 19.27
C ALA A 209 -0.22 7.70 18.06
N ASP A 210 -0.30 6.69 17.20
CA ASP A 210 0.49 6.58 15.97
C ASP A 210 -0.31 5.81 14.89
N ALA A 211 0.29 5.49 13.75
CA ALA A 211 -0.36 4.76 12.64
C ALA A 211 -0.94 3.39 13.04
N SER A 212 -0.45 2.76 14.10
CA SER A 212 -0.92 1.45 14.55
C SER A 212 -2.39 1.43 14.94
N ILE A 213 -2.99 2.58 15.28
CA ILE A 213 -4.41 2.65 15.63
C ILE A 213 -5.33 2.67 14.40
N ILE A 214 -4.80 2.92 13.20
CA ILE A 214 -5.58 3.01 11.96
C ILE A 214 -6.06 1.60 11.58
N ALA A 215 -7.34 1.30 11.83
CA ALA A 215 -7.87 -0.05 11.66
C ALA A 215 -8.08 -0.46 10.18
N LEU A 216 -8.23 0.52 9.29
CA LEU A 216 -8.49 0.31 7.86
C LEU A 216 -7.63 1.29 7.05
N ASN A 217 -6.88 0.77 6.07
CA ASN A 217 -6.02 1.58 5.23
C ASN A 217 -6.84 2.65 4.49
N PRO A 218 -6.53 3.95 4.65
CA PRO A 218 -7.14 4.99 3.84
C PRO A 218 -6.62 4.91 2.41
N SER A 219 -7.34 5.53 1.48
CA SER A 219 -6.82 5.81 0.14
C SER A 219 -5.96 7.07 0.24
N GLY A 220 -4.65 6.91 0.41
CA GLY A 220 -3.74 8.03 0.63
C GLY A 220 -2.46 7.67 1.38
N HIS A 221 -1.44 8.51 1.21
CA HIS A 221 -0.28 8.54 2.10
C HIS A 221 -0.71 8.91 3.53
N ILE A 222 -0.24 8.13 4.51
CA ILE A 222 -0.80 8.18 5.87
C ILE A 222 -0.22 9.29 6.75
N GLN A 223 0.80 10.03 6.29
CA GLN A 223 1.47 11.05 7.10
C GLN A 223 0.50 12.08 7.68
N THR A 224 -0.40 12.63 6.85
CA THR A 224 -1.38 13.63 7.29
C THR A 224 -2.38 13.05 8.28
N ALA A 225 -2.79 11.78 8.10
CA ALA A 225 -3.64 11.07 9.04
C ALA A 225 -2.94 10.87 10.39
N VAL A 226 -1.64 10.52 10.38
CA VAL A 226 -0.84 10.36 11.60
C VAL A 226 -0.68 11.68 12.34
N TYR A 227 -0.43 12.79 11.65
CA TYR A 227 -0.43 14.12 12.29
C TYR A 227 -1.78 14.45 12.92
N GLY A 228 -2.90 14.22 12.22
CA GLY A 228 -4.24 14.44 12.79
C GLY A 228 -4.53 13.57 14.01
N ILE A 229 -4.05 12.31 14.02
CA ILE A 229 -4.13 11.43 15.20
C ILE A 229 -3.33 12.01 16.37
N ALA A 230 -2.10 12.47 16.12
CA ALA A 230 -1.23 13.02 17.15
C ALA A 230 -1.82 14.30 17.76
N GLU A 231 -2.31 15.22 16.94
CA GLU A 231 -2.99 16.45 17.39
C GLU A 231 -4.22 16.11 18.27
N ARG A 232 -5.07 15.19 17.79
CA ARG A 232 -6.25 14.80 18.55
C ARG A 232 -5.90 14.10 19.87
N ALA A 233 -4.84 13.30 19.87
CA ALA A 233 -4.33 12.67 21.09
C ALA A 233 -3.82 13.71 22.10
N ALA A 234 -3.07 14.70 21.64
CA ALA A 234 -2.55 15.78 22.47
C ALA A 234 -3.69 16.58 23.13
N GLU A 235 -4.72 16.95 22.37
CA GLU A 235 -5.93 17.60 22.91
C GLU A 235 -6.60 16.76 24.01
N MET A 236 -6.79 15.45 23.76
CA MET A 236 -7.43 14.55 24.74
C MET A 236 -6.59 14.36 26.01
N ILE A 237 -5.26 14.40 25.89
CA ILE A 237 -4.35 14.31 27.03
C ILE A 237 -4.42 15.62 27.81
N ALA A 238 -4.25 16.76 27.14
CA ALA A 238 -4.32 18.08 27.76
C ALA A 238 -5.64 18.28 28.51
N ALA A 239 -6.78 17.96 27.89
CA ALA A 239 -8.10 18.09 28.50
C ALA A 239 -8.32 17.17 29.73
N GLN A 240 -7.62 16.04 29.81
CA GLN A 240 -7.70 15.15 30.99
C GLN A 240 -6.90 15.70 32.18
N TRP A 241 -5.88 16.54 31.91
CA TRP A 241 -4.96 17.09 32.91
C TRP A 241 -5.13 18.59 33.14
N ALA A 242 -6.14 19.21 32.52
CA ALA A 242 -6.57 20.58 32.78
C ALA A 242 -7.48 20.63 34.01
#